data_AF-A0A6G0WBC2-F1
#
_entry.id   AF-A0A6G0WBC2-F1
#
_cell.length_a   1.000
_cell.length_b   1.000
_cell.length_c   1.000
_cell.angle_alpha   90.00
_cell.angle_beta   90.00
_cell.angle_gamma   90.00
#
_symmetry.space_group_name_H-M   'P 1'
#
loop_
_entity.id
_entity.type
_entity.pdbx_description
1 polymer ?
#
loop_
_entity_poly.entity_id
_entity_poly.type
_entity_poly.pdbx_seq_one_letter_code
_entity_poly.pdbx_strand_id
1 'polypeptide(L)'
;MALPALPVETVECPKKKFNDARARTSTNDVEKVRQDSTLVPRINFSKPTLFLARFKHAFCAIYFTLYCMLYMVSTPRDLQAIQAYQPKLVGVLMGFLGLLHAYGLVRTFRRRRRSSPAAAKGPWPSVLCVQTFAKWLTESKQLPLFHSIEVVCHSYQAYRMSFYLVDHMAAFSFAAVTSLYCLVIPWWLFASDTFVRKSLVFFIASALSFVLATAFPIGLYVSRAFQYVFVDPQLRLDSAFITTIMLLGRYLVVSSPLDLMTKLTQQLLSFLAVCRLADLLRPPRTSTTTTTSAIESRARLIDSFGLQFTNHRLLILYLVVNLVWGAVILLCAGLAM
;
A
#
# COMPACT_ATOMS: atom_id res chain seq x y z
N MET A 1 73.53 -26.11 -38.34
CA MET A 1 73.68 -26.53 -36.93
C MET A 1 73.07 -25.43 -36.07
N ALA A 2 71.78 -25.55 -35.76
CA ALA A 2 70.99 -24.51 -35.10
C ALA A 2 70.84 -24.84 -33.61
N LEU A 3 71.23 -23.90 -32.75
CA LEU A 3 71.06 -23.98 -31.30
C LEU A 3 69.59 -23.71 -30.90
N PRO A 4 69.03 -24.44 -29.94
CA PRO A 4 67.70 -24.16 -29.42
C PRO A 4 67.74 -23.01 -28.40
N ALA A 5 66.82 -22.06 -28.55
CA ALA A 5 66.58 -20.97 -27.60
C ALA A 5 65.85 -21.50 -26.35
N LEU A 6 66.36 -21.15 -25.17
CA LEU A 6 65.73 -21.42 -23.88
C LEU A 6 64.57 -20.45 -23.61
N PRO A 7 63.51 -20.87 -22.88
CA PRO A 7 62.38 -20.02 -22.56
C PRO A 7 62.71 -19.04 -21.43
N VAL A 8 62.36 -17.78 -21.63
CA VAL A 8 62.44 -16.71 -20.63
C VAL A 8 61.23 -16.83 -19.69
N GLU A 9 61.45 -17.30 -18.46
CA GLU A 9 60.45 -17.20 -17.39
C GLU A 9 60.29 -15.74 -16.96
N THR A 10 59.10 -15.19 -17.20
CA THR A 10 58.68 -13.88 -16.70
C THR A 10 58.39 -13.98 -15.20
N VAL A 11 59.34 -13.55 -14.38
CA VAL A 11 59.19 -13.42 -12.93
C VAL A 11 58.16 -12.32 -12.63
N GLU A 12 56.94 -12.75 -12.30
CA GLU A 12 55.83 -11.86 -11.94
C GLU A 12 56.13 -11.15 -10.60
N CYS A 13 56.21 -9.83 -10.63
CA CYS A 13 56.64 -9.02 -9.49
C CYS A 13 55.61 -9.08 -8.32
N PRO A 14 56.01 -9.49 -7.09
CA PRO A 14 55.10 -9.76 -5.98
C PRO A 14 54.35 -8.53 -5.42
N LYS A 15 54.74 -7.31 -5.82
CA LYS A 15 54.06 -6.07 -5.41
C LYS A 15 52.64 -5.93 -5.98
N LYS A 16 52.34 -6.54 -7.13
CA LYS A 16 51.01 -6.44 -7.76
C LYS A 16 49.94 -7.24 -6.99
N LYS A 17 50.28 -8.45 -6.55
CA LYS A 17 49.38 -9.30 -5.73
C LYS A 17 49.04 -8.70 -4.36
N PHE A 18 49.96 -7.94 -3.76
CA PHE A 18 49.72 -7.30 -2.46
C PHE A 18 48.76 -6.11 -2.54
N ASN A 19 48.87 -5.29 -3.60
CA ASN A 19 47.97 -4.15 -3.81
C ASN A 19 46.53 -4.58 -4.17
N ASP A 20 46.38 -5.66 -4.94
CA ASP A 20 45.06 -6.22 -5.26
C ASP A 20 44.37 -6.84 -4.03
N ALA A 21 45.13 -7.44 -3.11
CA ALA A 21 44.60 -7.96 -1.85
C ALA A 21 44.09 -6.83 -0.94
N ARG A 22 44.85 -5.74 -0.81
CA ARG A 22 44.49 -4.58 0.02
C ARG A 22 43.26 -3.83 -0.50
N ALA A 23 43.13 -3.70 -1.82
CA ALA A 23 41.96 -3.08 -2.47
C ALA A 23 40.68 -3.89 -2.23
N ARG A 24 40.75 -5.23 -2.29
CA ARG A 24 39.60 -6.12 -2.02
C ARG A 24 39.14 -6.07 -0.57
N THR A 25 40.06 -5.95 0.40
CA THR A 25 39.69 -5.84 1.81
C THR A 25 38.96 -4.53 2.08
N SER A 26 39.44 -3.41 1.52
CA SER A 26 38.81 -2.10 1.69
C SER A 26 37.41 -2.01 1.06
N THR A 27 37.18 -2.62 -0.11
CA THR A 27 35.83 -2.66 -0.71
C THR A 27 34.86 -3.52 0.10
N ASN A 28 35.34 -4.65 0.64
CA ASN A 28 34.52 -5.54 1.46
C ASN A 28 34.14 -4.88 2.80
N ASP A 29 35.05 -4.11 3.41
CA ASP A 29 34.78 -3.40 4.67
C ASP A 29 33.79 -2.23 4.47
N VAL A 30 33.92 -1.47 3.37
CA VAL A 30 32.95 -0.42 3.01
C VAL A 30 31.57 -1.01 2.69
N GLU A 31 31.52 -2.14 1.99
CA GLU A 31 30.26 -2.83 1.68
C GLU A 31 29.61 -3.41 2.94
N LYS A 32 30.40 -3.97 3.86
CA LYS A 32 29.94 -4.49 5.16
C LYS A 32 29.40 -3.38 6.07
N VAL A 33 30.09 -2.25 6.18
CA VAL A 33 29.62 -1.08 6.96
C VAL A 33 28.34 -0.49 6.36
N ARG A 34 28.22 -0.44 5.02
CA ARG A 34 26.99 -0.01 4.32
C ARG A 34 25.83 -0.99 4.51
N GLN A 35 26.14 -2.28 4.64
CA GLN A 35 25.15 -3.32 4.87
C GLN A 35 24.63 -3.27 6.31
N ASP A 36 25.51 -3.10 7.31
CA ASP A 36 25.15 -3.00 8.73
C ASP A 36 24.32 -1.73 9.04
N SER A 37 24.67 -0.59 8.43
CA SER A 37 23.94 0.67 8.61
C SER A 37 22.52 0.64 8.01
N THR A 38 22.26 -0.18 6.98
CA THR A 38 20.91 -0.37 6.43
C THR A 38 20.10 -1.49 7.10
N LEU A 39 20.76 -2.37 7.87
CA LEU A 39 20.17 -3.52 8.56
C LEU A 39 19.42 -3.12 9.84
N VAL A 40 19.99 -2.21 10.65
CA VAL A 40 19.39 -1.80 11.93
C VAL A 40 18.01 -1.13 11.74
N PRO A 41 17.81 -0.18 10.80
CA PRO A 41 16.49 0.41 10.56
C PRO A 41 15.47 -0.60 10.02
N ARG A 42 15.91 -1.56 9.19
CA ARG A 42 15.06 -2.62 8.62
C ARG A 42 14.44 -3.49 9.69
N ILE A 43 15.23 -3.92 10.67
CA ILE A 43 14.77 -4.80 11.74
C ILE A 43 13.72 -4.08 12.61
N ASN A 44 13.95 -2.81 12.93
CA ASN A 44 13.02 -2.02 13.74
C ASN A 44 11.70 -1.71 13.01
N PHE A 45 11.74 -1.38 11.71
CA PHE A 45 10.52 -1.12 10.92
C PHE A 45 9.76 -2.39 10.51
N SER A 46 10.40 -3.56 10.48
CA SER A 46 9.74 -4.80 10.06
C SER A 46 8.53 -5.19 10.91
N LYS A 47 8.63 -5.02 12.24
CA LYS A 47 7.57 -5.39 13.20
C LYS A 47 6.30 -4.53 13.05
N PRO A 48 6.36 -3.18 13.15
CA PRO A 48 5.15 -2.34 13.03
C PRO A 48 4.52 -2.47 11.65
N THR A 49 5.31 -2.61 10.60
CA THR A 49 4.78 -2.78 9.25
C THR A 49 4.08 -4.12 9.04
N LEU A 50 4.63 -5.22 9.56
CA LEU A 50 3.95 -6.51 9.51
C LEU A 50 2.68 -6.54 10.36
N PHE A 51 2.69 -5.83 11.51
CA PHE A 51 1.49 -5.63 12.31
C PHE A 51 0.42 -4.88 11.52
N LEU A 52 0.76 -3.72 10.96
CA LEU A 52 -0.16 -2.91 10.13
C LEU A 52 -0.72 -3.74 8.97
N ALA A 53 0.13 -4.50 8.26
CA ALA A 53 -0.29 -5.35 7.16
C ALA A 53 -1.31 -6.41 7.60
N ARG A 54 -1.04 -7.11 8.70
CA ARG A 54 -1.96 -8.13 9.25
C ARG A 54 -3.27 -7.52 9.71
N PHE A 55 -3.19 -6.44 10.49
CA PHE A 55 -4.35 -5.74 11.01
C PHE A 55 -5.26 -5.29 9.86
N LYS A 56 -4.69 -4.61 8.87
CA LYS A 56 -5.39 -4.15 7.69
C LYS A 56 -6.02 -5.30 6.89
N HIS A 57 -5.27 -6.37 6.59
CA HIS A 57 -5.83 -7.50 5.87
C HIS A 57 -6.95 -8.21 6.65
N ALA A 58 -6.79 -8.41 7.96
CA ALA A 58 -7.82 -9.02 8.80
C ALA A 58 -9.09 -8.16 8.84
N PHE A 59 -8.93 -6.85 9.08
CA PHE A 59 -10.03 -5.91 9.19
C PHE A 59 -10.78 -5.76 7.86
N CYS A 60 -10.07 -5.57 6.75
CA CYS A 60 -10.68 -5.53 5.41
C CYS A 60 -11.35 -6.86 5.04
N ALA A 61 -10.76 -8.01 5.38
CA ALA A 61 -11.37 -9.31 5.09
C ALA A 61 -12.72 -9.47 5.80
N ILE A 62 -12.79 -9.12 7.09
CA ILE A 62 -14.03 -9.13 7.87
C ILE A 62 -15.03 -8.14 7.26
N TYR A 63 -14.61 -6.90 7.04
CA TYR A 63 -15.46 -5.84 6.50
C TYR A 63 -16.09 -6.21 5.16
N PHE A 64 -15.30 -6.68 4.19
CA PHE A 64 -15.81 -7.04 2.87
C PHE A 64 -16.65 -8.31 2.88
N THR A 65 -16.40 -9.23 3.82
CA THR A 65 -17.26 -10.40 4.03
C THR A 65 -18.62 -9.97 4.59
N LEU A 66 -18.64 -9.07 5.58
CA LEU A 66 -19.89 -8.50 6.11
C LEU A 66 -20.65 -7.72 5.03
N TYR A 67 -19.95 -6.97 4.18
CA TYR A 67 -20.54 -6.30 3.02
C TYR A 67 -21.18 -7.28 2.05
N CYS A 68 -20.46 -8.36 1.69
CA CYS A 68 -21.00 -9.42 0.85
C CYS A 68 -22.27 -10.02 1.47
N MET A 69 -22.24 -10.35 2.76
CA MET A 69 -23.41 -10.87 3.47
C MET A 69 -24.57 -9.88 3.46
N LEU A 70 -24.32 -8.59 3.67
CA LEU A 70 -25.34 -7.54 3.61
C LEU A 70 -26.05 -7.56 2.25
N TYR A 71 -25.31 -7.57 1.14
CA TYR A 71 -25.93 -7.62 -0.20
C TYR A 71 -26.69 -8.92 -0.50
N MET A 72 -26.25 -10.05 0.08
CA MET A 72 -26.86 -11.36 -0.16
C MET A 72 -28.09 -11.63 0.71
N VAL A 73 -28.14 -11.06 1.92
CA VAL A 73 -29.20 -11.32 2.92
C VAL A 73 -30.26 -10.22 2.94
N SER A 74 -29.91 -8.97 2.59
CA SER A 74 -30.87 -7.87 2.59
C SER A 74 -31.99 -8.08 1.57
N THR A 75 -33.21 -7.64 1.93
CA THR A 75 -34.34 -7.76 1.03
C THR A 75 -34.20 -6.78 -0.15
N PRO A 76 -34.80 -7.08 -1.33
CA PRO A 76 -34.74 -6.18 -2.47
C PRO A 76 -35.31 -4.78 -2.17
N ARG A 77 -36.30 -4.69 -1.27
CA ARG A 77 -36.91 -3.41 -0.86
C ARG A 77 -35.93 -2.56 -0.07
N ASP A 78 -35.21 -3.15 0.88
CA ASP A 78 -34.20 -2.44 1.69
C ASP A 78 -33.05 -1.93 0.81
N LEU A 79 -32.58 -2.79 -0.11
CA LEU A 79 -31.54 -2.45 -1.08
C LEU A 79 -31.99 -1.33 -2.03
N GLN A 80 -33.26 -1.30 -2.42
CA GLN A 80 -33.83 -0.23 -3.23
C GLN A 80 -33.94 1.09 -2.43
N ALA A 81 -34.31 1.04 -1.15
CA ALA A 81 -34.41 2.22 -0.29
C ALA A 81 -33.06 2.95 -0.11
N ILE A 82 -31.97 2.18 -0.05
CA ILE A 82 -30.59 2.69 0.00
C ILE A 82 -29.95 2.86 -1.39
N GLN A 83 -30.73 2.76 -2.47
CA GLN A 83 -30.29 2.99 -3.85
C GLN A 83 -29.10 2.12 -4.27
N ALA A 84 -29.09 0.85 -3.86
CA ALA A 84 -28.02 -0.10 -4.19
C ALA A 84 -27.94 -0.38 -5.70
N TYR A 85 -26.78 -0.10 -6.28
CA TYR A 85 -26.46 -0.44 -7.67
C TYR A 85 -26.11 -1.92 -7.80
N GLN A 86 -26.86 -2.64 -8.65
CA GLN A 86 -26.62 -4.04 -9.00
C GLN A 86 -26.19 -4.93 -7.79
N PRO A 87 -27.06 -5.10 -6.77
CA PRO A 87 -26.70 -5.68 -5.48
C PRO A 87 -25.98 -7.03 -5.55
N LYS A 88 -26.43 -7.92 -6.44
CA LYS A 88 -25.84 -9.26 -6.61
C LYS A 88 -24.40 -9.18 -7.12
N LEU A 89 -24.15 -8.37 -8.15
CA LEU A 89 -22.83 -8.19 -8.74
C LEU A 89 -21.87 -7.56 -7.71
N VAL A 90 -22.32 -6.49 -7.04
CA VAL A 90 -21.52 -5.82 -6.01
C VAL A 90 -21.22 -6.78 -4.86
N GLY A 91 -22.21 -7.52 -4.36
CA GLY A 91 -22.02 -8.52 -3.32
C GLY A 91 -20.94 -9.54 -3.66
N VAL A 92 -20.98 -10.10 -4.88
CA VAL A 92 -19.96 -11.04 -5.38
C VAL A 92 -18.57 -10.39 -5.43
N LEU A 93 -18.46 -9.18 -5.97
CA LEU A 93 -17.17 -8.45 -6.06
C LEU A 93 -16.59 -8.13 -4.68
N MET A 94 -17.43 -7.75 -3.72
CA MET A 94 -17.01 -7.53 -2.34
C MET A 94 -16.58 -8.85 -1.68
N GLY A 95 -17.27 -9.96 -1.95
CA GLY A 95 -16.84 -11.30 -1.54
C GLY A 95 -15.45 -11.66 -2.06
N PHE A 96 -15.16 -11.38 -3.33
CA PHE A 96 -13.83 -11.57 -3.91
C PHE A 96 -12.76 -10.71 -3.23
N LEU A 97 -13.06 -9.45 -2.91
CA LEU A 97 -12.14 -8.61 -2.12
C LEU A 97 -11.90 -9.19 -0.72
N GLY A 98 -12.95 -9.68 -0.06
CA GLY A 98 -12.83 -10.37 1.23
C GLY A 98 -11.87 -11.56 1.17
N LEU A 99 -12.03 -12.42 0.17
CA LEU A 99 -11.15 -13.56 -0.09
C LEU A 99 -9.71 -13.11 -0.42
N LEU A 100 -9.54 -12.05 -1.19
CA LEU A 100 -8.23 -11.49 -1.53
C LEU A 100 -7.48 -11.01 -0.29
N HIS A 101 -8.17 -10.28 0.61
CA HIS A 101 -7.58 -9.85 1.88
C HIS A 101 -7.32 -11.02 2.83
N ALA A 102 -8.20 -12.03 2.90
CA ALA A 102 -7.95 -13.26 3.66
C ALA A 102 -6.70 -14.00 3.15
N TYR A 103 -6.53 -14.08 1.84
CA TYR A 103 -5.32 -14.62 1.22
C TYR A 103 -4.07 -13.81 1.59
N GLY A 104 -4.14 -12.46 1.52
CA GLY A 104 -3.07 -11.56 1.97
C GLY A 104 -2.69 -11.81 3.43
N LEU A 105 -3.68 -11.98 4.30
CA LEU A 105 -3.49 -12.30 5.71
C LEU A 105 -2.73 -13.62 5.89
N VAL A 106 -3.21 -14.71 5.28
CA VAL A 106 -2.57 -16.04 5.33
C VAL A 106 -1.13 -15.96 4.80
N ARG A 107 -0.89 -15.19 3.73
CA ARG A 107 0.45 -14.96 3.17
C ARG A 107 1.37 -14.29 4.19
N THR A 108 0.93 -13.24 4.89
CA THR A 108 1.76 -12.55 5.89
C THR A 108 2.08 -13.41 7.12
N PHE A 109 1.21 -14.36 7.49
CA PHE A 109 1.50 -15.34 8.55
C PHE A 109 2.44 -16.46 8.09
N ARG A 110 2.18 -17.07 6.93
CA ARG A 110 3.03 -18.14 6.36
C ARG A 110 4.46 -17.65 6.09
N ARG A 111 4.63 -16.38 5.73
CA ARG A 111 5.93 -15.75 5.54
C ARG A 111 6.81 -15.76 6.79
N ARG A 112 6.22 -15.70 7.99
CA ARG A 112 6.96 -15.79 9.25
C ARG A 112 7.42 -17.22 9.55
N ARG A 113 6.66 -18.24 9.08
CA ARG A 113 6.97 -19.67 9.32
C ARG A 113 7.91 -20.28 8.28
N ARG A 114 7.99 -19.75 7.05
CA ARG A 114 8.89 -20.25 5.99
C ARG A 114 10.31 -19.69 6.11
N SER A 115 10.96 -19.96 7.24
CA SER A 115 12.41 -19.91 7.39
C SER A 115 13.11 -21.15 6.78
N SER A 116 12.38 -22.24 6.52
CA SER A 116 12.94 -23.45 5.89
C SER A 116 12.89 -23.39 4.34
N PRO A 117 14.04 -23.61 3.64
CA PRO A 117 14.13 -23.58 2.18
C PRO A 117 13.39 -24.75 1.48
N ALA A 118 13.08 -25.83 2.18
CA ALA A 118 12.46 -27.03 1.58
C ALA A 118 10.96 -26.86 1.23
N ALA A 119 10.23 -25.94 1.89
CA ALA A 119 8.78 -25.80 1.75
C ALA A 119 8.32 -24.85 0.62
N ALA A 120 9.23 -24.42 -0.26
CA ALA A 120 8.96 -23.44 -1.32
C ALA A 120 8.38 -24.05 -2.61
N LYS A 121 8.38 -25.38 -2.76
CA LYS A 121 7.83 -26.10 -3.93
C LYS A 121 6.33 -26.39 -3.82
N GLY A 122 5.54 -25.45 -3.29
CA GLY A 122 4.09 -25.60 -3.18
C GLY A 122 3.39 -25.13 -4.47
N PRO A 123 2.39 -25.86 -5.00
CA PRO A 123 1.83 -25.66 -6.34
C PRO A 123 0.70 -24.62 -6.34
N TRP A 124 0.91 -23.42 -5.78
CA TRP A 124 -0.15 -22.41 -5.72
C TRP A 124 -0.08 -21.45 -6.92
N PRO A 125 -0.93 -21.60 -7.95
CA PRO A 125 -0.84 -20.86 -9.21
C PRO A 125 -1.28 -19.39 -9.08
N SER A 126 -2.05 -19.05 -8.04
CA SER A 126 -2.52 -17.68 -7.75
C SER A 126 -1.41 -16.71 -7.32
N VAL A 127 -0.23 -17.24 -6.97
CA VAL A 127 0.95 -16.44 -6.61
C VAL A 127 1.53 -15.73 -7.83
N LEU A 128 1.44 -16.34 -9.01
CA LEU A 128 1.94 -15.75 -10.26
C LEU A 128 1.09 -14.54 -10.68
N CYS A 129 -0.25 -14.63 -10.64
CA CYS A 129 -1.10 -13.54 -11.12
C CYS A 129 -0.93 -12.24 -10.30
N VAL A 130 -0.92 -12.34 -8.96
CA VAL A 130 -0.68 -11.17 -8.10
C VAL A 130 0.75 -10.64 -8.24
N GLN A 131 1.74 -11.52 -8.43
CA GLN A 131 3.14 -11.09 -8.66
C GLN A 131 3.35 -10.50 -10.05
N THR A 132 2.67 -10.99 -11.08
CA THR A 132 2.73 -10.49 -12.45
C THR A 132 2.00 -9.16 -12.55
N PHE A 133 0.82 -9.03 -11.94
CA PHE A 133 0.11 -7.75 -11.85
C PHE A 133 0.91 -6.75 -11.02
N ALA A 134 1.45 -7.18 -9.87
CA ALA A 134 2.35 -6.35 -9.09
C ALA A 134 3.54 -5.90 -9.93
N LYS A 135 4.21 -6.80 -10.68
CA LYS A 135 5.32 -6.49 -11.60
C LYS A 135 4.93 -5.54 -12.72
N TRP A 136 3.77 -5.69 -13.33
CA TRP A 136 3.26 -4.77 -14.35
C TRP A 136 3.03 -3.36 -13.81
N LEU A 137 2.62 -3.29 -12.54
CA LEU A 137 2.48 -2.06 -11.77
C LEU A 137 3.83 -1.53 -11.19
N THR A 138 4.96 -2.21 -11.41
CA THR A 138 6.23 -2.02 -10.66
C THR A 138 7.19 -1.03 -11.30
N GLU A 139 6.95 -0.58 -12.53
CA GLU A 139 7.85 0.40 -13.12
C GLU A 139 7.85 1.69 -12.31
N SER A 140 9.04 2.15 -11.87
CA SER A 140 9.20 3.31 -10.97
C SER A 140 8.43 4.56 -11.39
N LYS A 141 8.19 4.73 -12.70
CA LYS A 141 7.41 5.84 -13.24
C LYS A 141 5.94 5.83 -12.80
N GLN A 142 5.43 4.73 -12.27
CA GLN A 142 4.02 4.53 -11.96
C GLN A 142 3.66 4.86 -10.50
N LEU A 143 4.61 5.05 -9.58
CA LEU A 143 4.28 5.40 -8.19
C LEU A 143 3.49 6.73 -8.07
N PRO A 144 3.89 7.82 -8.76
CA PRO A 144 3.09 9.05 -8.80
C PRO A 144 1.73 8.82 -9.46
N LEU A 145 1.66 7.98 -10.49
CA LEU A 145 0.39 7.66 -11.17
C LEU A 145 -0.59 6.96 -10.23
N PHE A 146 -0.16 5.97 -9.44
CA PHE A 146 -1.04 5.32 -8.47
C PHE A 146 -1.48 6.28 -7.38
N HIS A 147 -0.58 7.12 -6.87
CA HIS A 147 -0.96 8.13 -5.91
C HIS A 147 -1.98 9.11 -6.52
N SER A 148 -1.78 9.59 -7.74
CA SER A 148 -2.76 10.45 -8.42
C SER A 148 -4.12 9.77 -8.59
N ILE A 149 -4.15 8.48 -8.96
CA ILE A 149 -5.41 7.71 -9.04
C ILE A 149 -6.06 7.61 -7.66
N GLU A 150 -5.30 7.33 -6.60
CA GLU A 150 -5.81 7.29 -5.23
C GLU A 150 -6.33 8.65 -4.78
N VAL A 151 -5.62 9.74 -5.07
CA VAL A 151 -6.05 11.12 -4.78
C VAL A 151 -7.36 11.43 -5.47
N VAL A 152 -7.51 11.10 -6.76
CA VAL A 152 -8.78 11.28 -7.49
C VAL A 152 -9.90 10.46 -6.85
N CYS A 153 -9.65 9.20 -6.51
CA CYS A 153 -10.65 8.35 -5.84
C CYS A 153 -11.03 8.91 -4.46
N HIS A 154 -10.06 9.36 -3.65
CA HIS A 154 -10.31 9.95 -2.34
C HIS A 154 -11.04 11.29 -2.45
N SER A 155 -10.72 12.11 -3.46
CA SER A 155 -11.42 13.37 -3.73
C SER A 155 -12.88 13.14 -4.13
N TYR A 156 -13.12 12.14 -4.99
CA TYR A 156 -14.48 11.71 -5.32
C TYR A 156 -15.25 11.20 -4.09
N GLN A 157 -14.60 10.42 -3.23
CA GLN A 157 -15.21 9.94 -1.98
C GLN A 157 -15.45 11.08 -0.99
N ALA A 158 -14.61 12.12 -0.96
CA ALA A 158 -14.80 13.30 -0.12
C ALA A 158 -15.99 14.13 -0.59
N TYR A 159 -16.10 14.34 -1.91
CA TYR A 159 -17.29 14.93 -2.53
C TYR A 159 -18.55 14.12 -2.20
N ARG A 160 -18.53 12.80 -2.37
CA ARG A 160 -19.68 11.95 -1.98
C ARG A 160 -20.01 12.12 -0.50
N MET A 161 -19.02 12.07 0.38
CA MET A 161 -19.22 12.28 1.81
C MET A 161 -19.86 13.64 2.12
N SER A 162 -19.49 14.72 1.45
CA SER A 162 -20.11 16.03 1.68
C SER A 162 -21.58 16.10 1.26
N PHE A 163 -22.02 15.24 0.33
CA PHE A 163 -23.43 15.15 -0.07
C PHE A 163 -24.29 14.28 0.84
N TYR A 164 -23.72 13.24 1.45
CA TYR A 164 -24.48 12.26 2.25
C TYR A 164 -24.32 12.42 3.76
N LEU A 165 -23.25 13.06 4.24
CA LEU A 165 -23.07 13.30 5.67
C LEU A 165 -23.85 14.54 6.09
N VAL A 166 -24.77 14.33 7.03
CA VAL A 166 -25.49 15.41 7.73
C VAL A 166 -24.57 16.12 8.73
N ASP A 167 -23.55 15.42 9.25
CA ASP A 167 -22.62 15.95 10.24
C ASP A 167 -21.44 16.66 9.56
N HIS A 168 -21.43 17.98 9.65
CA HIS A 168 -20.39 18.85 9.11
C HIS A 168 -19.00 18.51 9.66
N MET A 169 -18.90 18.15 10.96
CA MET A 169 -17.61 17.81 11.58
C MET A 169 -17.04 16.52 11.01
N ALA A 170 -17.90 15.53 10.71
CA ALA A 170 -17.48 14.30 10.05
C ALA A 170 -17.03 14.57 8.61
N ALA A 171 -17.78 15.36 7.85
CA ALA A 171 -17.42 15.74 6.48
C ALA A 171 -16.07 16.49 6.44
N PHE A 172 -15.88 17.47 7.33
CA PHE A 172 -14.63 18.20 7.48
C PHE A 172 -13.47 17.29 7.88
N SER A 173 -13.67 16.40 8.85
CA SER A 173 -12.65 15.44 9.27
C SER A 173 -12.19 14.54 8.11
N PHE A 174 -13.13 14.06 7.28
CA PHE A 174 -12.77 13.27 6.11
C PHE A 174 -11.98 14.08 5.07
N ALA A 175 -12.41 15.32 4.80
CA ALA A 175 -11.71 16.23 3.90
C ALA A 175 -10.31 16.58 4.41
N ALA A 176 -10.15 16.80 5.72
CA ALA A 176 -8.87 17.07 6.36
C ALA A 176 -7.90 15.87 6.23
N VAL A 177 -8.38 14.65 6.46
CA VAL A 177 -7.54 13.44 6.27
C VAL A 177 -7.20 13.23 4.79
N THR A 178 -8.12 13.54 3.87
CA THR A 178 -7.87 13.49 2.41
C THR A 178 -6.83 14.53 1.99
N SER A 179 -6.93 15.74 2.51
CA SER A 179 -5.95 16.81 2.30
C SER A 179 -4.58 16.38 2.84
N LEU A 180 -4.53 15.87 4.07
CA LEU A 180 -3.30 15.34 4.67
C LEU A 180 -2.67 14.23 3.80
N TYR A 181 -3.48 13.33 3.24
CA TYR A 181 -3.00 12.32 2.30
C TYR A 181 -2.32 12.93 1.06
N CYS A 182 -2.89 13.99 0.49
CA CYS A 182 -2.31 14.70 -0.65
C CYS A 182 -1.03 15.48 -0.30
N LEU A 183 -0.89 15.97 0.93
CA LEU A 183 0.27 16.77 1.36
C LEU A 183 1.45 15.89 1.80
N VAL A 184 1.17 14.85 2.58
CA VAL A 184 2.19 14.06 3.27
C VAL A 184 2.96 13.18 2.28
N ILE A 185 2.28 12.52 1.35
CA ILE A 185 2.94 11.57 0.44
C ILE A 185 3.96 12.26 -0.48
N PRO A 186 3.65 13.39 -1.13
CA PRO A 186 4.64 14.12 -1.92
C PRO A 186 5.80 14.68 -1.10
N TRP A 187 5.55 15.17 0.13
CA TRP A 187 6.60 15.72 0.99
C TRP A 187 7.66 14.67 1.33
N TRP A 188 7.23 13.46 1.68
CA TRP A 188 8.15 12.38 2.01
C TRP A 188 8.94 11.86 0.79
N LEU A 189 8.52 12.11 -0.45
CA LEU A 189 9.32 11.77 -1.63
C LEU A 189 10.68 12.49 -1.67
N PHE A 190 10.83 13.62 -0.96
CA PHE A 190 12.07 14.41 -0.92
C PHE A 190 13.06 14.01 0.19
N ALA A 191 12.72 13.04 1.05
CA ALA A 191 13.63 12.60 2.10
C ALA A 191 14.96 12.04 1.54
N SER A 192 16.08 12.38 2.18
CA SER A 192 17.45 12.07 1.74
C SER A 192 17.78 10.57 1.79
N ASP A 193 17.27 9.84 2.78
CA ASP A 193 17.49 8.40 2.89
C ASP A 193 16.50 7.61 2.02
N THR A 194 17.01 6.94 0.99
CA THR A 194 16.18 6.21 0.01
C THR A 194 15.39 5.04 0.60
N PHE A 195 15.90 4.38 1.64
CA PHE A 195 15.28 3.19 2.24
C PHE A 195 14.20 3.57 3.26
N VAL A 196 14.54 4.47 4.18
CA VAL A 196 13.59 4.98 5.18
C VAL A 196 12.45 5.70 4.48
N ARG A 197 12.76 6.53 3.47
CA ARG A 197 11.76 7.20 2.63
C ARG A 197 10.74 6.22 2.06
N LYS A 198 11.17 5.19 1.35
CA LYS A 198 10.25 4.26 0.68
C LYS A 198 9.38 3.51 1.68
N SER A 199 10.00 2.98 2.73
CA SER A 199 9.28 2.19 3.74
C SER A 199 8.23 3.05 4.46
N LEU A 200 8.57 4.29 4.80
CA LEU A 200 7.69 5.22 5.50
C LEU A 200 6.60 5.78 4.59
N VAL A 201 6.91 6.13 3.33
CA VAL A 201 5.91 6.54 2.33
C VAL A 201 4.87 5.45 2.12
N PHE A 202 5.29 4.20 1.87
CA PHE A 202 4.34 3.10 1.69
C PHE A 202 3.56 2.79 2.97
N PHE A 203 4.18 2.94 4.15
CA PHE A 203 3.51 2.75 5.42
C PHE A 203 2.41 3.80 5.64
N ILE A 204 2.75 5.09 5.50
CA ILE A 204 1.80 6.20 5.67
C ILE A 204 0.71 6.13 4.61
N ALA A 205 1.07 5.95 3.34
CA ALA A 205 0.09 5.82 2.26
C ALA A 205 -0.89 4.68 2.56
N SER A 206 -0.38 3.51 2.90
CA SER A 206 -1.20 2.36 3.25
C SER A 206 -2.10 2.61 4.46
N ALA A 207 -1.62 3.32 5.49
CA ALA A 207 -2.36 3.63 6.70
C ALA A 207 -3.48 4.65 6.42
N LEU A 208 -3.15 5.77 5.79
CA LEU A 208 -4.11 6.82 5.45
C LEU A 208 -5.16 6.33 4.45
N SER A 209 -4.77 5.61 3.39
CA SER A 209 -5.73 5.03 2.44
C SER A 209 -6.64 4.00 3.12
N PHE A 210 -6.16 3.25 4.12
CA PHE A 210 -7.01 2.37 4.92
C PHE A 210 -7.99 3.14 5.80
N VAL A 211 -7.55 4.22 6.43
CA VAL A 211 -8.42 5.10 7.22
C VAL A 211 -9.53 5.66 6.32
N LEU A 212 -9.16 6.28 5.20
CA LEU A 212 -10.10 6.92 4.28
C LEU A 212 -11.05 5.90 3.63
N ALA A 213 -10.55 4.76 3.16
CA ALA A 213 -11.37 3.81 2.40
C ALA A 213 -12.19 2.84 3.27
N THR A 214 -11.88 2.70 4.55
CA THR A 214 -12.46 1.61 5.37
C THR A 214 -12.72 2.04 6.81
N ALA A 215 -11.69 2.46 7.56
CA ALA A 215 -11.86 2.71 8.99
C ALA A 215 -12.81 3.88 9.28
N PHE A 216 -12.75 4.95 8.48
CA PHE A 216 -13.58 6.14 8.68
C PHE A 216 -15.07 5.87 8.41
N PRO A 217 -15.48 5.32 7.24
CA PRO A 217 -16.89 4.97 7.02
C PRO A 217 -17.47 4.02 8.08
N ILE A 218 -16.69 3.02 8.51
CA ILE A 218 -17.11 2.07 9.56
C ILE A 218 -17.21 2.77 10.91
N GLY A 219 -16.24 3.63 11.25
CA GLY A 219 -16.25 4.39 12.49
C GLY A 219 -17.50 5.24 12.64
N LEU A 220 -17.93 5.91 11.57
CA LEU A 220 -19.19 6.66 11.56
C LEU A 220 -20.39 5.74 11.78
N TYR A 221 -20.45 4.62 11.07
CA TYR A 221 -21.57 3.67 11.20
C TYR A 221 -21.64 3.06 12.60
N VAL A 222 -20.52 2.59 13.13
CA VAL A 222 -20.42 1.98 14.46
C VAL A 222 -20.74 3.00 15.55
N SER A 223 -20.29 4.25 15.42
CA SER A 223 -20.64 5.33 16.36
C SER A 223 -22.16 5.53 16.45
N ARG A 224 -22.84 5.59 15.30
CA ARG A 224 -24.31 5.75 15.27
C ARG A 224 -25.05 4.50 15.75
N ALA A 225 -24.56 3.31 15.40
CA ALA A 225 -25.11 2.05 15.92
C ALA A 225 -24.95 1.95 17.45
N PHE A 226 -23.83 2.42 17.99
CA PHE A 226 -23.58 2.48 19.43
C PHE A 226 -24.58 3.41 20.14
N GLN A 227 -24.82 4.60 19.60
CA GLN A 227 -25.84 5.53 20.12
C GLN A 227 -27.23 4.89 20.15
N TYR A 228 -27.59 4.19 19.07
CA TYR A 228 -28.87 3.50 18.97
C TYR A 228 -29.05 2.38 20.01
N VAL A 229 -28.03 1.54 20.19
CA VAL A 229 -28.14 0.35 21.07
C VAL A 229 -27.98 0.70 22.54
N PHE A 230 -27.08 1.62 22.88
CA PHE A 230 -26.65 1.84 24.28
C PHE A 230 -27.09 3.17 24.88
N VAL A 231 -27.35 4.21 24.08
CA VAL A 231 -27.65 5.55 24.61
C VAL A 231 -29.16 5.79 24.66
N ASP A 232 -29.86 5.66 23.54
CA ASP A 232 -31.29 5.92 23.49
C ASP A 232 -32.04 5.06 22.45
N PRO A 233 -32.71 3.97 22.87
CA PRO A 233 -33.53 3.15 21.98
C PRO A 233 -34.70 3.90 21.32
N GLN A 234 -35.10 5.06 21.85
CA GLN A 234 -36.16 5.90 21.27
C GLN A 234 -35.73 6.58 19.96
N LEU A 235 -34.43 6.58 19.64
CA LEU A 235 -33.88 7.08 18.35
C LEU A 235 -34.53 6.42 17.12
N ARG A 236 -35.18 5.25 17.26
CA ARG A 236 -35.96 4.64 16.16
C ARG A 236 -37.20 5.43 15.75
N LEU A 237 -37.72 6.29 16.63
CA LEU A 237 -38.90 7.13 16.37
C LEU A 237 -38.49 8.51 15.85
N ASP A 238 -37.22 8.87 15.99
CA ASP A 238 -36.67 10.12 15.48
C ASP A 238 -36.42 10.02 13.97
N SER A 239 -37.16 10.83 13.22
CA SER A 239 -37.05 10.91 11.76
C SER A 239 -35.68 11.47 11.33
N ALA A 240 -35.04 12.31 12.14
CA ALA A 240 -33.71 12.85 11.84
C ALA A 240 -32.63 11.76 11.95
N PHE A 241 -32.69 10.94 13.00
CA PHE A 241 -31.79 9.80 13.16
C PHE A 241 -31.95 8.78 12.02
N ILE A 242 -33.19 8.39 11.69
CA ILE A 242 -33.46 7.46 10.58
C ILE A 242 -32.91 8.02 9.27
N THR A 243 -33.15 9.30 8.98
CA THR A 243 -32.66 9.95 7.76
C THR A 243 -31.14 9.94 7.71
N THR A 244 -30.47 10.22 8.84
CA THR A 244 -29.01 10.21 8.94
C THR A 244 -28.44 8.82 8.68
N ILE A 245 -29.00 7.77 9.30
CA ILE A 245 -28.59 6.37 9.07
C ILE A 245 -28.85 5.97 7.62
N MET A 246 -29.99 6.36 7.04
CA MET A 246 -30.32 6.05 5.65
C MET A 246 -29.34 6.71 4.68
N LEU A 247 -29.00 7.98 4.87
CA LEU A 247 -28.01 8.69 4.05
C LEU A 247 -26.61 8.08 4.20
N LEU A 248 -26.21 7.74 5.42
CA LEU A 248 -24.95 7.03 5.67
C LEU A 248 -24.95 5.65 5.00
N GLY A 249 -26.08 4.95 5.02
CA GLY A 249 -26.29 3.69 4.28
C GLY A 249 -26.11 3.87 2.77
N ARG A 250 -26.68 4.93 2.18
CA ARG A 250 -26.51 5.27 0.75
C ARG A 250 -25.08 5.62 0.36
N TYR A 251 -24.31 6.18 1.29
CA TYR A 251 -22.87 6.41 1.08
C TYR A 251 -22.07 5.10 1.13
N LEU A 252 -22.36 4.27 2.13
CA LEU A 252 -21.69 2.99 2.34
C LEU A 252 -21.94 2.05 1.16
N VAL A 253 -23.20 1.86 0.80
CA VAL A 253 -23.60 1.03 -0.32
C VAL A 253 -23.13 1.64 -1.64
N VAL A 254 -22.83 0.77 -2.60
CA VAL A 254 -22.42 1.17 -3.93
C VAL A 254 -23.68 1.65 -4.64
N SER A 255 -23.80 2.95 -4.88
CA SER A 255 -24.99 3.52 -5.50
C SER A 255 -24.82 3.81 -7.00
N SER A 256 -23.60 3.69 -7.53
CA SER A 256 -23.31 3.94 -8.95
C SER A 256 -22.12 3.10 -9.43
N PRO A 257 -21.96 2.87 -10.75
CA PRO A 257 -20.80 2.16 -11.29
C PRO A 257 -19.48 2.91 -11.03
N LEU A 258 -19.49 4.25 -11.00
CA LEU A 258 -18.30 5.03 -10.67
C LEU A 258 -17.90 4.83 -9.20
N ASP A 259 -18.87 4.78 -8.30
CA ASP A 259 -18.61 4.47 -6.88
C ASP A 259 -18.06 3.05 -6.71
N LEU A 260 -18.54 2.08 -7.50
CA LEU A 260 -17.97 0.74 -7.53
C LEU A 260 -16.51 0.77 -7.97
N MET A 261 -16.21 1.42 -9.09
CA MET A 261 -14.85 1.48 -9.64
C MET A 261 -13.88 2.16 -8.69
N THR A 262 -14.30 3.26 -8.04
CA THR A 262 -13.45 3.97 -7.07
C THR A 262 -13.17 3.11 -5.84
N LYS A 263 -14.19 2.50 -5.25
CA LYS A 263 -14.04 1.59 -4.09
C LYS A 263 -13.16 0.38 -4.45
N LEU A 264 -13.38 -0.28 -5.58
CA LEU A 264 -12.55 -1.41 -6.03
C LEU A 264 -11.09 -0.97 -6.27
N THR A 265 -10.88 0.14 -6.97
CA THR A 265 -9.54 0.66 -7.28
C THR A 265 -8.78 1.00 -6.00
N GLN A 266 -9.42 1.71 -5.06
CA GLN A 266 -8.84 2.03 -3.77
C GLN A 266 -8.42 0.76 -3.02
N GLN A 267 -9.26 -0.27 -2.99
CA GLN A 267 -8.96 -1.49 -2.25
C GLN A 267 -7.88 -2.32 -2.92
N LEU A 268 -7.85 -2.39 -4.24
CA LEU A 268 -6.80 -3.08 -4.98
C LEU A 268 -5.45 -2.38 -4.80
N LEU A 269 -5.36 -1.06 -4.98
CA LEU A 269 -4.12 -0.30 -4.80
C LEU A 269 -3.63 -0.39 -3.34
N SER A 270 -4.54 -0.27 -2.39
CA SER A 270 -4.30 -0.45 -0.96
C SER A 270 -3.77 -1.85 -0.62
N PHE A 271 -4.34 -2.91 -1.21
CA PHE A 271 -3.86 -4.30 -1.07
C PHE A 271 -2.45 -4.48 -1.64
N LEU A 272 -2.21 -3.93 -2.83
CA LEU A 272 -0.93 -4.02 -3.53
C LEU A 272 0.18 -3.26 -2.78
N ALA A 273 -0.13 -2.07 -2.24
CA ALA A 273 0.79 -1.28 -1.44
C ALA A 273 1.27 -2.07 -0.21
N VAL A 274 0.37 -2.74 0.50
CA VAL A 274 0.71 -3.58 1.67
C VAL A 274 1.57 -4.78 1.26
N CYS A 275 1.21 -5.47 0.17
CA CYS A 275 1.98 -6.61 -0.32
C CYS A 275 3.42 -6.20 -0.68
N ARG A 276 3.58 -5.06 -1.36
CA ARG A 276 4.88 -4.49 -1.71
C ARG A 276 5.69 -4.10 -0.49
N LEU A 277 5.05 -3.43 0.45
CA LEU A 277 5.69 -3.01 1.69
C LEU A 277 6.21 -4.22 2.49
N ALA A 278 5.42 -5.29 2.57
CA ALA A 278 5.88 -6.55 3.16
C ALA A 278 7.03 -7.20 2.36
N ASP A 279 7.05 -7.04 1.03
CA ASP A 279 8.11 -7.53 0.15
C ASP A 279 9.43 -6.77 0.28
N LEU A 280 9.39 -5.45 0.45
CA LEU A 280 10.57 -4.60 0.67
C LEU A 280 11.31 -4.92 1.97
N LEU A 281 10.58 -5.25 3.03
CA LEU A 281 11.15 -5.52 4.36
C LEU A 281 11.74 -6.94 4.52
N ARG A 282 11.87 -7.70 3.43
CA ARG A 282 12.45 -9.05 3.49
C ARG A 282 13.97 -8.99 3.68
N PRO A 283 14.52 -9.59 4.75
CA PRO A 283 15.97 -9.73 4.87
C PRO A 283 16.52 -10.58 3.71
N PRO A 284 17.75 -10.31 3.24
CA PRO A 284 18.43 -11.18 2.29
C PRO A 284 18.48 -12.60 2.84
N ARG A 285 18.11 -13.58 2.02
CA ARG A 285 18.45 -14.98 2.31
C ARG A 285 19.96 -15.08 2.12
N THR A 286 20.69 -15.39 3.18
CA THR A 286 22.04 -15.95 3.11
C THR A 286 21.93 -17.35 2.50
N SER A 287 21.73 -17.41 1.19
CA SER A 287 21.91 -18.64 0.43
C SER A 287 23.40 -18.74 0.12
N THR A 288 24.10 -19.65 0.78
CA THR A 288 25.56 -19.84 0.74
C THR A 288 26.08 -20.39 -0.60
N THR A 289 25.40 -20.18 -1.73
CA THR A 289 25.87 -20.67 -3.02
C THR A 289 25.22 -19.90 -4.17
N THR A 290 26.06 -19.44 -5.10
CA THR A 290 25.74 -18.72 -6.36
C THR A 290 25.41 -17.22 -6.20
N THR A 291 26.44 -16.43 -5.86
CA THR A 291 26.36 -15.05 -5.37
C THR A 291 26.27 -13.94 -6.42
N THR A 292 26.36 -14.20 -7.73
CA THR A 292 26.39 -13.10 -8.73
C THR A 292 25.03 -12.75 -9.33
N SER A 293 24.20 -13.74 -9.71
CA SER A 293 22.92 -13.47 -10.42
C SER A 293 21.77 -13.02 -9.51
N ALA A 294 21.72 -13.50 -8.26
CA ALA A 294 20.69 -13.12 -7.29
C ALA A 294 20.91 -11.72 -6.72
N ILE A 295 22.16 -11.30 -6.58
CA ILE A 295 22.53 -9.95 -6.17
C ILE A 295 22.28 -8.98 -7.32
N GLU A 296 22.66 -9.32 -8.56
CA GLU A 296 22.39 -8.48 -9.73
C GLU A 296 20.89 -8.29 -10.02
N SER A 297 20.06 -9.33 -9.90
CA SER A 297 18.60 -9.20 -10.13
C SER A 297 17.92 -8.35 -9.05
N ARG A 298 18.48 -8.32 -7.84
CA ARG A 298 17.96 -7.54 -6.71
C ARG A 298 18.50 -6.11 -6.69
N ALA A 299 19.76 -5.92 -7.05
CA ALA A 299 20.34 -4.63 -7.37
C ALA A 299 19.56 -4.01 -8.53
N ARG A 300 19.30 -4.75 -9.61
CA ARG A 300 18.41 -4.31 -10.70
C ARG A 300 16.99 -4.03 -10.27
N LEU A 301 16.39 -4.74 -9.30
CA LEU A 301 15.11 -4.33 -8.72
C LEU A 301 15.25 -3.00 -7.97
N ILE A 302 16.23 -2.87 -7.07
CA ILE A 302 16.45 -1.64 -6.28
C ILE A 302 16.80 -0.43 -7.18
N ASP A 303 17.51 -0.68 -8.28
CA ASP A 303 17.99 0.28 -9.28
C ASP A 303 16.95 0.58 -10.37
N SER A 304 16.14 -0.41 -10.77
CA SER A 304 14.88 -0.18 -11.52
C SER A 304 13.83 0.52 -10.65
N PHE A 305 13.93 0.36 -9.33
CA PHE A 305 13.24 1.15 -8.30
C PHE A 305 13.93 2.47 -7.99
N GLY A 306 15.03 2.78 -8.68
CA GLY A 306 15.48 4.14 -8.84
C GLY A 306 14.34 4.90 -9.50
N LEU A 307 13.60 5.65 -8.69
CA LEU A 307 12.94 6.86 -9.16
C LEU A 307 14.05 7.84 -9.59
N GLN A 308 14.84 7.47 -10.60
CA GLN A 308 15.51 8.44 -11.44
C GLN A 308 14.39 9.11 -12.19
N PHE A 309 13.72 10.05 -11.53
CA PHE A 309 13.00 11.08 -12.22
C PHE A 309 14.05 11.83 -13.02
N THR A 310 14.27 11.39 -14.26
CA THR A 310 15.15 12.03 -15.23
C THR A 310 14.79 13.52 -15.37
N ASN A 311 13.54 13.87 -15.02
CA ASN A 311 13.02 15.24 -15.02
C ASN A 311 12.62 15.68 -13.60
N HIS A 312 13.55 16.30 -12.87
CA HIS A 312 13.30 16.96 -11.58
C HIS A 312 12.10 17.94 -11.65
N ARG A 313 11.90 18.58 -12.81
CA ARG A 313 10.77 19.48 -13.08
C ARG A 313 9.39 18.81 -12.97
N LEU A 314 9.24 17.58 -13.44
CA LEU A 314 7.96 16.86 -13.37
C LEU A 314 7.60 16.49 -11.94
N LEU A 315 8.61 16.17 -11.11
CA LEU A 315 8.40 15.89 -9.69
C LEU A 315 7.98 17.14 -8.91
N ILE A 316 8.59 18.29 -9.20
CA ILE A 316 8.18 19.58 -8.62
C ILE A 316 6.77 19.92 -9.06
N LEU A 317 6.44 19.79 -10.35
CA LEU A 317 5.08 20.05 -10.84
C LEU A 317 4.06 19.15 -10.15
N TYR A 318 4.35 17.86 -10.03
CA TYR A 318 3.50 16.91 -9.31
C TYR A 318 3.33 17.30 -7.84
N LEU A 319 4.40 17.70 -7.15
CA LEU A 319 4.33 18.19 -5.78
C LEU A 319 3.40 19.41 -5.68
N VAL A 320 3.62 20.44 -6.51
CA VAL A 320 2.83 21.67 -6.51
C VAL A 320 1.36 21.38 -6.78
N VAL A 321 1.05 20.53 -7.78
CA VAL A 321 -0.33 20.16 -8.11
C VAL A 321 -1.02 19.46 -6.92
N ASN A 322 -0.38 18.49 -6.26
CA ASN A 322 -0.98 17.81 -5.11
C ASN A 322 -1.10 18.72 -3.88
N LEU A 323 -0.14 19.62 -3.65
CA LEU A 323 -0.19 20.62 -2.57
C LEU A 323 -1.36 21.58 -2.77
N VAL A 324 -1.48 22.15 -3.98
CA VAL A 324 -2.58 23.06 -4.33
C VAL A 324 -3.92 22.32 -4.22
N TRP A 325 -4.02 21.10 -4.73
CA TRP A 325 -5.24 20.30 -4.65
C TRP A 325 -5.66 20.01 -3.20
N GLY A 326 -4.72 19.58 -2.36
CA GLY A 326 -4.97 19.35 -0.93
C GLY A 326 -5.40 20.62 -0.20
N ALA A 327 -4.81 21.77 -0.51
CA ALA A 327 -5.19 23.06 0.05
C ALA A 327 -6.60 23.49 -0.40
N VAL A 328 -6.94 23.28 -1.68
CA VAL A 328 -8.28 23.57 -2.21
C VAL A 328 -9.34 22.72 -1.51
N ILE A 329 -9.12 21.41 -1.35
CA ILE A 329 -10.04 20.53 -0.62
C ILE A 329 -10.26 21.04 0.82
N LEU A 330 -9.18 21.41 1.51
CA LEU A 330 -9.26 21.87 2.89
C LEU A 330 -9.97 23.23 3.00
N LEU A 331 -9.69 24.16 2.09
CA LEU A 331 -10.33 25.47 2.03
C LEU A 331 -11.82 25.32 1.73
N CYS A 332 -12.20 24.53 0.73
CA CYS A 332 -13.60 24.27 0.40
C CYS A 332 -14.34 23.62 1.57
N ALA A 333 -13.72 22.66 2.26
CA ALA A 333 -14.31 22.05 3.44
C ALA A 333 -14.46 23.05 4.60
N GLY A 334 -13.46 23.92 4.82
CA GLY A 334 -13.49 24.95 5.86
C GLY A 334 -14.51 26.05 5.60
N LEU A 335 -14.74 26.43 4.34
CA LEU A 335 -15.77 27.41 3.96
C LEU A 335 -17.20 26.85 4.06
N ALA A 336 -17.36 25.53 4.08
CA ALA A 336 -18.65 24.85 4.21
C ALA A 336 -19.02 24.51 5.67
N MET A 337 -18.13 24.81 6.63
CA MET A 337 -18.34 24.68 8.08
C MET A 337 -19.02 25.92 8.65
#